data_AF-A0A964I6D4-F1
#
_entry.id   AF-A0A964I6D4-F1
#
_cell.length_a   1.000
_cell.length_b   1.000
_cell.length_c   1.000
_cell.angle_alpha   90.00
_cell.angle_beta   90.00
_cell.angle_gamma   90.00
#
_symmetry.space_group_name_H-M   'P 1'
#
loop_
_entity.id
_entity.type
_entity.pdbx_description
1 polymer ?
#
loop_
_entity_poly.entity_id
_entity_poly.type
_entity_poly.pdbx_seq_one_letter_code
_entity_poly.pdbx_strand_id
1 'polypeptide(L)'
;MTQMTQIFYRRGAWAAAVLAAMIGTALLVLVPPAPMLTAPLTGGDPTVRGAYHIHSDRSDGSGSVDDIAAAAARAGLQFIIITDHGDGTRVSDVPRYRHGVLVIDAVELNTAGGHLVALGLAATPYPLAGTAADVLADVRRLGGFGIAAHPDSPRPSLRWTAWDVEVDGLEWINADSGWRDESGLALARAVLSFGLRPAAAMAALLDRPTDLLARWDAMGATQSVPALAAADAHARLGLRQETDPDVSALHLPLPGYEPAFRTFSNHVVLDQPLTGDGPADAAVVLTALKQGRSFTVVDALATPGGLEFTATGAGRTARMGDSISMDRGVELRARVSGPSGTTLRLLRNGSLVQETSEAELVVRPSDAGVYRLEARTPGAPGVPAVPWLLSNPIYVGLPRVLAATGDDGVTPRSRIPARTTQVTAEKGVGDVSELVAARIADARERRLTDEPPIGWRFALANGMASGQFAALQLPVAGSLAVFDRVRFTVKSASPVRAWVQLRAGAETERWGRTFYADTRERVVDLPLRSFLPIGATSTTAPALDRIDSLLLVVDTLNNRPGATGSMTIAEVAFVR
;
A
#
# COMPACT_ATOMS: atom_id res chain seq x y z
N MET A 1 40.44 22.72 -57.66
CA MET A 1 40.52 21.91 -56.42
C MET A 1 41.60 20.87 -56.60
N THR A 2 42.65 20.97 -55.81
CA THR A 2 43.91 20.21 -55.91
C THR A 2 43.76 18.80 -55.33
N GLN A 3 44.57 17.83 -55.79
CA GLN A 3 44.61 16.45 -55.28
C GLN A 3 44.66 16.38 -53.73
N MET A 4 45.32 17.34 -53.07
CA MET A 4 45.35 17.48 -51.61
C MET A 4 43.95 17.63 -51.00
N THR A 5 43.05 18.42 -51.60
CA THR A 5 41.71 18.66 -51.06
C THR A 5 40.86 17.39 -51.05
N GLN A 6 40.98 16.53 -52.06
CA GLN A 6 40.28 15.23 -52.09
C GLN A 6 40.81 14.23 -51.05
N ILE A 7 42.10 14.26 -50.73
CA ILE A 7 42.69 13.40 -49.68
C ILE A 7 42.19 13.83 -48.29
N PHE A 8 42.12 15.14 -48.01
CA PHE A 8 41.55 15.65 -46.76
C PHE A 8 40.06 15.31 -46.60
N TYR A 9 39.25 15.46 -47.66
CA TYR A 9 37.84 15.06 -47.64
C TYR A 9 37.66 13.55 -47.43
N ARG A 10 38.47 12.70 -48.08
CA ARG A 10 38.44 11.25 -47.85
C ARG A 10 38.85 10.87 -46.43
N ARG A 11 39.87 11.51 -45.86
CA ARG A 11 40.30 11.28 -44.47
C ARG A 11 39.24 11.72 -43.45
N GLY A 12 38.58 12.86 -43.69
CA GLY A 12 37.46 13.33 -42.87
C GLY A 12 36.25 12.38 -42.92
N ALA A 13 35.90 11.89 -44.12
CA ALA A 13 34.83 10.91 -44.30
C ALA A 13 35.14 9.56 -43.63
N TRP A 14 36.38 9.07 -43.74
CA TRP A 14 36.81 7.85 -43.05
C TRP A 14 36.82 8.00 -41.52
N ALA A 15 37.30 9.13 -41.00
CA ALA A 15 37.27 9.40 -39.56
C ALA A 15 35.83 9.48 -39.03
N ALA A 16 34.91 10.12 -39.77
CA ALA A 16 33.50 10.16 -39.43
C ALA A 16 32.85 8.78 -39.48
N ALA A 17 33.19 7.94 -40.47
CA ALA A 17 32.68 6.56 -40.56
C ALA A 17 33.18 5.68 -39.41
N VAL A 18 34.45 5.80 -39.03
CA VAL A 18 35.02 5.08 -37.87
C VAL A 18 34.38 5.57 -36.58
N LEU A 19 34.19 6.88 -36.39
CA LEU A 19 33.50 7.42 -35.23
C LEU A 19 32.04 6.94 -35.17
N ALA A 20 31.32 6.94 -36.29
CA ALA A 20 29.96 6.42 -36.38
C ALA A 20 29.91 4.91 -36.06
N ALA A 21 30.88 4.12 -36.54
CA ALA A 21 30.98 2.69 -36.23
C ALA A 21 31.31 2.44 -34.74
N MET A 22 32.19 3.25 -34.14
CA MET A 22 32.48 3.19 -32.71
C MET A 22 31.27 3.58 -31.86
N ILE A 23 30.56 4.65 -32.22
CA ILE A 23 29.31 5.05 -31.56
C ILE A 23 28.25 3.96 -31.71
N GLY A 24 28.08 3.41 -32.92
CA GLY A 24 27.15 2.31 -33.18
C GLY A 24 27.49 1.06 -32.36
N THR A 25 28.78 0.72 -32.25
CA THR A 25 29.25 -0.43 -31.44
C THR A 25 29.06 -0.15 -29.94
N ALA A 26 29.37 1.05 -29.46
CA ALA A 26 29.15 1.44 -28.08
C ALA A 26 27.66 1.41 -27.71
N LEU A 27 26.78 1.92 -28.59
CA LEU A 27 25.33 1.84 -28.41
C LEU A 27 24.85 0.38 -28.38
N LEU A 28 25.36 -0.49 -29.26
CA LEU A 28 25.03 -1.92 -29.26
C LEU A 28 25.43 -2.64 -27.95
N VAL A 29 26.53 -2.24 -27.33
CA VAL A 29 27.01 -2.80 -26.05
C VAL A 29 26.25 -2.22 -24.85
N LEU A 30 25.79 -0.97 -24.94
CA LEU A 30 25.09 -0.28 -23.85
C LEU A 30 23.58 -0.56 -23.83
N VAL A 31 22.99 -0.96 -24.96
CA VAL A 31 21.56 -1.28 -25.06
C VAL A 31 21.29 -2.63 -24.39
N PRO A 32 20.41 -2.67 -23.37
CA PRO A 32 20.02 -3.93 -22.72
C PRO A 32 19.48 -4.94 -23.74
N PRO A 33 19.69 -6.25 -23.52
CA PRO A 33 19.18 -7.28 -24.43
C PRO A 33 17.66 -7.18 -24.58
N ALA A 34 17.15 -7.62 -25.73
CA ALA A 34 15.71 -7.76 -25.92
C ALA A 34 15.18 -8.90 -25.03
N PRO A 35 13.91 -8.85 -24.58
CA PRO A 35 13.34 -9.92 -23.79
C PRO A 35 13.41 -11.25 -24.54
N MET A 36 13.77 -12.31 -23.83
CA MET A 36 13.78 -13.66 -24.40
C MET A 36 12.34 -14.13 -24.64
N LEU A 37 12.08 -14.66 -25.83
CA LEU A 37 10.78 -15.24 -26.14
C LEU A 37 10.67 -16.67 -25.60
N THR A 38 9.50 -16.98 -25.06
CA THR A 38 9.19 -18.29 -24.46
C THR A 38 7.87 -18.83 -25.01
N ALA A 39 7.63 -20.12 -24.84
CA ALA A 39 6.34 -20.71 -25.16
C ALA A 39 5.34 -20.45 -24.01
N PRO A 40 4.04 -20.29 -24.27
CA PRO A 40 3.05 -20.28 -23.19
C PRO A 40 3.03 -21.61 -22.42
N LEU A 41 2.85 -21.56 -21.11
CA LEU A 41 2.63 -22.77 -20.30
C LEU A 41 1.29 -23.41 -20.71
N THR A 42 1.28 -24.72 -20.93
CA THR A 42 0.07 -25.47 -21.34
C THR A 42 -0.49 -26.27 -20.16
N GLY A 43 -1.82 -26.38 -20.10
CA GLY A 43 -2.52 -27.24 -19.13
C GLY A 43 -2.45 -26.77 -17.67
N GLY A 44 -2.29 -25.46 -17.43
CA GLY A 44 -2.43 -24.82 -16.12
C GLY A 44 -3.74 -24.04 -16.00
N ASP A 45 -4.00 -23.49 -14.80
CA ASP A 45 -5.16 -22.65 -14.53
C ASP A 45 -5.17 -21.39 -15.43
N PRO A 46 -6.37 -20.85 -15.76
CA PRO A 46 -6.48 -19.57 -16.45
C PRO A 46 -5.72 -18.47 -15.72
N THR A 47 -4.89 -17.73 -16.46
CA THR A 47 -4.17 -16.57 -15.92
C THR A 47 -4.51 -15.32 -16.70
N VAL A 48 -4.60 -14.19 -16.00
CA VAL A 48 -4.75 -12.87 -16.61
C VAL A 48 -3.61 -11.96 -16.21
N ARG A 49 -3.05 -11.25 -17.18
CA ARG A 49 -1.91 -10.37 -17.00
C ARG A 49 -2.37 -8.93 -16.82
N GLY A 50 -1.84 -8.21 -15.83
CA GLY A 50 -2.19 -6.81 -15.60
C GLY A 50 -1.15 -6.02 -14.81
N ALA A 51 -1.44 -4.73 -14.63
CA ALA A 51 -0.63 -3.81 -13.85
C ALA A 51 -1.48 -3.13 -12.77
N TYR A 52 -0.88 -2.83 -11.63
CA TYR A 52 -1.51 -2.05 -10.57
C TYR A 52 -0.55 -0.95 -10.12
N HIS A 53 -1.09 -0.01 -9.34
CA HIS A 53 -0.43 1.20 -8.89
C HIS A 53 -0.13 2.13 -10.07
N ILE A 54 -1.15 2.88 -10.50
CA ILE A 54 -1.11 3.68 -11.73
C ILE A 54 -1.84 5.00 -11.49
N HIS A 55 -1.19 6.10 -11.86
CA HIS A 55 -1.67 7.45 -11.63
C HIS A 55 -2.11 8.08 -12.95
N SER A 56 -3.26 8.75 -12.95
CA SER A 56 -3.82 9.46 -14.08
C SER A 56 -3.77 10.97 -13.88
N ASP A 57 -4.24 11.71 -14.88
CA ASP A 57 -4.43 13.17 -14.83
C ASP A 57 -5.43 13.66 -13.76
N ARG A 58 -6.09 12.73 -13.05
CA ARG A 58 -6.94 13.01 -11.89
C ARG A 58 -6.15 13.30 -10.62
N SER A 59 -4.90 12.83 -10.55
CA SER A 59 -3.97 13.15 -9.47
C SER A 59 -2.71 13.79 -10.04
N ASP A 60 -1.66 13.02 -10.27
CA ASP A 60 -0.35 13.52 -10.67
C ASP A 60 0.29 12.78 -11.84
N GLY A 61 -0.45 11.83 -12.44
CA GLY A 61 -0.12 11.25 -13.73
C GLY A 61 -0.34 12.21 -14.90
N SER A 62 0.29 11.96 -16.04
CA SER A 62 0.19 12.83 -17.22
C SER A 62 -0.86 12.41 -18.25
N GLY A 63 -1.42 11.20 -18.15
CA GLY A 63 -2.38 10.65 -19.11
C GLY A 63 -3.78 10.47 -18.53
N SER A 64 -4.80 10.55 -19.39
CA SER A 64 -6.16 10.19 -19.01
C SER A 64 -6.31 8.69 -18.81
N VAL A 65 -7.36 8.26 -18.10
CA VAL A 65 -7.68 6.83 -17.94
C VAL A 65 -7.81 6.09 -19.29
N ASP A 66 -8.29 6.77 -20.35
CA ASP A 66 -8.37 6.17 -21.70
C ASP A 66 -6.98 6.00 -22.34
N ASP A 67 -6.09 6.99 -22.20
CA ASP A 67 -4.70 6.91 -22.70
C ASP A 67 -3.93 5.76 -22.04
N ILE A 68 -4.11 5.62 -20.72
CA ILE A 68 -3.50 4.56 -19.92
C ILE A 68 -4.03 3.19 -20.35
N ALA A 69 -5.36 3.05 -20.53
CA ALA A 69 -5.95 1.80 -21.01
C ALA A 69 -5.47 1.44 -22.43
N ALA A 70 -5.33 2.42 -23.31
CA ALA A 70 -4.77 2.20 -24.65
C ALA A 70 -3.30 1.75 -24.59
N ALA A 71 -2.49 2.33 -23.69
CA ALA A 71 -1.11 1.90 -23.45
C ALA A 71 -1.04 0.46 -22.90
N ALA A 72 -1.93 0.11 -21.98
CA ALA A 72 -2.06 -1.24 -21.43
C ALA A 72 -2.42 -2.25 -22.53
N ALA A 73 -3.35 -1.91 -23.42
CA ALA A 73 -3.74 -2.76 -24.55
C ALA A 73 -2.56 -3.03 -25.49
N ARG A 74 -1.77 -2.01 -25.84
CA ARG A 74 -0.56 -2.16 -26.67
C ARG A 74 0.52 -3.00 -25.98
N ALA A 75 0.62 -2.91 -24.65
CA ALA A 75 1.50 -3.74 -23.83
C ALA A 75 0.99 -5.18 -23.65
N GLY A 76 -0.21 -5.52 -24.12
CA GLY A 76 -0.81 -6.84 -23.99
C GLY A 76 -1.32 -7.17 -22.59
N LEU A 77 -1.65 -6.15 -21.79
CA LEU A 77 -2.33 -6.33 -20.50
C LEU A 77 -3.82 -6.57 -20.71
N GLN A 78 -4.45 -7.33 -19.82
CA GLN A 78 -5.87 -7.65 -19.81
C GLN A 78 -6.64 -6.88 -18.73
N PHE A 79 -5.94 -6.42 -17.69
CA PHE A 79 -6.51 -5.52 -16.69
C PHE A 79 -5.48 -4.48 -16.21
N ILE A 80 -5.99 -3.34 -15.72
CA ILE A 80 -5.21 -2.35 -14.99
C ILE A 80 -5.99 -1.85 -13.78
N ILE A 81 -5.27 -1.43 -12.74
CA ILE A 81 -5.85 -0.80 -11.54
C ILE A 81 -5.28 0.61 -11.40
N ILE A 82 -6.14 1.62 -11.57
CA ILE A 82 -5.83 3.03 -11.34
C ILE A 82 -5.93 3.30 -9.83
N THR A 83 -4.95 4.01 -9.29
CA THR A 83 -4.78 4.27 -7.85
C THR A 83 -4.43 5.72 -7.60
N ASP A 84 -5.10 6.64 -8.29
CA ASP A 84 -4.90 8.08 -8.10
C ASP A 84 -4.89 8.47 -6.61
N HIS A 85 -4.02 9.42 -6.24
CA HIS A 85 -3.98 9.94 -4.87
C HIS A 85 -5.33 10.48 -4.42
N GLY A 86 -5.70 10.17 -3.18
CA GLY A 86 -6.92 10.70 -2.57
C GLY A 86 -7.06 10.36 -1.10
N ASP A 87 -8.19 10.76 -0.54
CA ASP A 87 -8.56 10.54 0.87
C ASP A 87 -9.63 9.44 1.04
N GLY A 88 -9.93 8.70 -0.05
CA GLY A 88 -10.94 7.64 -0.10
C GLY A 88 -12.39 8.11 -0.26
N THR A 89 -12.68 9.41 -0.22
CA THR A 89 -14.05 9.93 -0.24
C THR A 89 -14.66 10.08 -1.64
N ARG A 90 -13.82 9.98 -2.69
CA ARG A 90 -14.27 9.98 -4.08
C ARG A 90 -15.02 8.68 -4.38
N VAL A 91 -16.14 8.78 -5.10
CA VAL A 91 -16.82 7.60 -5.65
C VAL A 91 -15.95 7.00 -6.75
N SER A 92 -15.58 5.73 -6.58
CA SER A 92 -14.85 4.96 -7.60
C SER A 92 -15.69 4.80 -8.85
N ASP A 93 -15.04 4.90 -10.00
CA ASP A 93 -15.64 4.60 -11.29
C ASP A 93 -16.07 3.12 -11.33
N VAL A 94 -17.25 2.86 -11.92
CA VAL A 94 -17.68 1.49 -12.18
C VAL A 94 -16.67 0.80 -13.10
N PRO A 95 -16.15 -0.38 -12.74
CA PRO A 95 -15.20 -1.11 -13.55
C PRO A 95 -15.76 -1.41 -14.94
N ARG A 96 -14.96 -1.19 -15.98
CA ARG A 96 -15.38 -1.37 -17.38
C ARG A 96 -14.20 -1.66 -18.29
N TYR A 97 -14.50 -2.33 -19.40
CA TYR A 97 -13.52 -2.55 -20.44
C TYR A 97 -13.30 -1.27 -21.26
N ARG A 98 -12.04 -0.88 -21.41
CA ARG A 98 -11.58 0.23 -22.27
C ARG A 98 -10.46 -0.30 -23.14
N HIS A 99 -10.56 -0.12 -24.46
CA HIS A 99 -9.60 -0.69 -25.42
C HIS A 99 -9.35 -2.20 -25.25
N GLY A 100 -10.36 -2.95 -24.78
CA GLY A 100 -10.24 -4.40 -24.51
C GLY A 100 -9.55 -4.74 -23.17
N VAL A 101 -9.19 -3.75 -22.35
CA VAL A 101 -8.57 -3.91 -21.02
C VAL A 101 -9.59 -3.61 -19.94
N LEU A 102 -9.72 -4.50 -18.95
CA LEU A 102 -10.53 -4.25 -17.76
C LEU A 102 -9.89 -3.15 -16.90
N VAL A 103 -10.57 -2.02 -16.73
CA VAL A 103 -10.09 -0.91 -15.90
C VAL A 103 -10.82 -0.92 -14.56
N ILE A 104 -10.04 -1.03 -13.48
CA ILE A 104 -10.51 -1.02 -12.09
C ILE A 104 -10.02 0.27 -11.43
N ASP A 105 -10.88 0.91 -10.65
CA ASP A 105 -10.58 2.14 -9.94
C ASP A 105 -10.39 1.87 -8.44
N ALA A 106 -9.32 2.41 -7.87
CA ALA A 106 -8.89 2.30 -6.48
C ALA A 106 -8.25 3.63 -6.04
N VAL A 107 -7.64 3.68 -4.86
CA VAL A 107 -7.06 4.90 -4.32
C VAL A 107 -5.74 4.61 -3.62
N GLU A 108 -4.76 5.49 -3.81
CA GLU A 108 -3.58 5.55 -2.94
C GLU A 108 -3.81 6.62 -1.85
N LEU A 109 -3.77 6.18 -0.60
CA LEU A 109 -4.01 6.98 0.59
C LEU A 109 -2.68 7.44 1.18
N ASN A 110 -2.65 8.68 1.67
CA ASN A 110 -1.51 9.19 2.44
C ASN A 110 -1.75 8.97 3.95
N THR A 111 -0.76 8.39 4.64
CA THR A 111 -0.79 8.18 6.09
C THR A 111 0.47 8.75 6.72
N ALA A 112 0.45 8.96 8.05
CA ALA A 112 1.64 9.35 8.80
C ALA A 112 2.77 8.28 8.74
N GLY A 113 2.48 7.07 8.27
CA GLY A 113 3.42 5.96 8.12
C GLY A 113 3.84 5.66 6.68
N GLY A 114 3.58 6.57 5.73
CA GLY A 114 3.80 6.37 4.29
C GLY A 114 2.51 6.10 3.52
N HIS A 115 2.62 5.83 2.23
CA HIS A 115 1.45 5.60 1.37
C HIS A 115 0.87 4.19 1.49
N LEU A 116 -0.44 4.09 1.27
CA LEU A 116 -1.20 2.85 1.34
C LEU A 116 -2.16 2.77 0.15
N VAL A 117 -2.02 1.77 -0.71
CA VAL A 117 -2.99 1.50 -1.77
C VAL A 117 -4.18 0.73 -1.18
N ALA A 118 -5.40 1.23 -1.37
CA ALA A 118 -6.63 0.59 -0.88
C ALA A 118 -7.46 0.00 -2.04
N LEU A 119 -7.48 -1.33 -2.14
CA LEU A 119 -8.19 -2.05 -3.20
C LEU A 119 -9.62 -2.45 -2.80
N GLY A 120 -10.57 -2.21 -3.72
CA GLY A 120 -11.98 -2.54 -3.52
C GLY A 120 -12.62 -1.79 -2.35
N LEU A 121 -12.14 -0.57 -2.10
CA LEU A 121 -12.68 0.34 -1.09
C LEU A 121 -13.85 1.13 -1.70
N ALA A 122 -15.02 1.10 -1.07
CA ALA A 122 -16.12 1.98 -1.42
C ALA A 122 -15.84 3.42 -0.94
N ALA A 123 -16.52 4.40 -1.55
CA ALA A 123 -16.42 5.80 -1.13
C ALA A 123 -16.60 5.93 0.39
N THR A 124 -15.61 6.52 1.05
CA THR A 124 -15.61 6.64 2.50
C THR A 124 -16.52 7.80 2.94
N PRO A 125 -17.17 7.68 4.11
CA PRO A 125 -18.02 8.75 4.63
C PRO A 125 -17.22 9.98 5.09
N TYR A 126 -15.90 9.84 5.23
CA TYR A 126 -14.98 10.89 5.66
C TYR A 126 -13.55 10.64 5.13
N PRO A 127 -12.70 11.68 5.08
CA PRO A 127 -11.29 11.54 4.69
C PRO A 127 -10.53 10.54 5.55
N LEU A 128 -9.92 9.54 4.91
CA LEU A 128 -9.00 8.61 5.56
C LEU A 128 -7.61 9.26 5.63
N ALA A 129 -7.23 9.67 6.83
CA ALA A 129 -5.96 10.31 7.12
C ALA A 129 -5.56 10.05 8.58
N GLY A 130 -4.30 10.34 8.92
CA GLY A 130 -3.75 10.14 10.27
C GLY A 130 -2.81 8.94 10.32
N THR A 131 -2.86 8.18 11.42
CA THR A 131 -1.93 7.06 11.62
C THR A 131 -2.23 5.91 10.65
N ALA A 132 -1.18 5.20 10.23
CA ALA A 132 -1.30 4.00 9.38
C ALA A 132 -2.25 2.95 9.99
N ALA A 133 -2.18 2.74 11.31
CA ALA A 133 -3.05 1.81 12.03
C ALA A 133 -4.53 2.20 11.93
N ASP A 134 -4.84 3.48 12.12
CA ASP A 134 -6.21 3.98 12.07
C ASP A 134 -6.78 3.91 10.65
N VAL A 135 -5.97 4.26 9.64
CA VAL A 135 -6.36 4.19 8.22
C VAL A 135 -6.59 2.74 7.79
N LEU A 136 -5.67 1.81 8.10
CA LEU A 136 -5.84 0.38 7.81
C LEU A 136 -7.07 -0.21 8.49
N ALA A 137 -7.33 0.14 9.74
CA ALA A 137 -8.54 -0.28 10.43
C ALA A 137 -9.82 0.20 9.72
N ASP A 138 -9.82 1.44 9.20
CA ASP A 138 -10.95 1.97 8.44
C ASP A 138 -11.09 1.32 7.06
N VAL A 139 -9.98 1.10 6.34
CA VAL A 139 -9.97 0.37 5.07
C VAL A 139 -10.61 -1.01 5.24
N ARG A 140 -10.19 -1.78 6.27
CA ARG A 140 -10.75 -3.10 6.60
C ARG A 140 -12.22 -3.03 6.97
N ARG A 141 -12.58 -2.08 7.85
CA ARG A 141 -13.97 -1.87 8.31
C ARG A 141 -14.91 -1.58 7.13
N LEU A 142 -14.41 -0.94 6.08
CA LEU A 142 -15.15 -0.60 4.86
C LEU A 142 -15.01 -1.66 3.75
N GLY A 143 -14.43 -2.82 4.03
CA GLY A 143 -14.31 -3.94 3.09
C GLY A 143 -13.18 -3.80 2.06
N GLY A 144 -12.35 -2.76 2.19
CA GLY A 144 -11.16 -2.56 1.40
C GLY A 144 -10.02 -3.51 1.80
N PHE A 145 -8.91 -3.41 1.10
CA PHE A 145 -7.69 -4.18 1.35
C PHE A 145 -6.48 -3.26 1.18
N GLY A 146 -5.72 -3.05 2.26
CA GLY A 146 -4.62 -2.09 2.32
C GLY A 146 -3.26 -2.72 2.00
N ILE A 147 -2.60 -2.22 0.96
CA ILE A 147 -1.28 -2.65 0.50
C ILE A 147 -0.26 -1.57 0.85
N ALA A 148 0.78 -1.94 1.60
CA ALA A 148 1.90 -1.06 1.92
C ALA A 148 2.66 -0.69 0.64
N ALA A 149 2.60 0.59 0.25
CA ALA A 149 3.15 1.11 -1.01
C ALA A 149 4.66 1.40 -0.92
N HIS A 150 5.37 1.15 -2.02
CA HIS A 150 6.81 1.46 -2.24
C HIS A 150 7.69 1.44 -0.98
N PRO A 151 7.73 0.32 -0.24
CA PRO A 151 8.46 0.21 1.02
C PRO A 151 9.98 0.41 0.93
N ASP A 152 10.54 0.24 -0.27
CA ASP A 152 11.96 0.47 -0.55
C ASP A 152 12.23 1.84 -1.21
N SER A 153 11.23 2.74 -1.26
CA SER A 153 11.44 4.08 -1.82
C SER A 153 12.53 4.83 -1.04
N PRO A 154 13.50 5.45 -1.74
CA PRO A 154 14.50 6.28 -1.08
C PRO A 154 13.91 7.58 -0.51
N ARG A 155 12.66 7.92 -0.83
CA ARG A 155 11.97 9.12 -0.31
C ARG A 155 11.23 8.79 0.99
N PRO A 156 11.69 9.30 2.14
CA PRO A 156 11.09 8.95 3.43
C PRO A 156 9.62 9.35 3.58
N SER A 157 9.15 10.35 2.83
CA SER A 157 7.76 10.83 2.86
C SER A 157 6.78 9.91 2.14
N LEU A 158 7.24 9.15 1.14
CA LEU A 158 6.41 8.22 0.37
C LEU A 158 6.46 6.83 1.01
N ARG A 159 7.69 6.40 1.30
CA ARG A 159 8.02 5.06 1.78
C ARG A 159 7.13 4.62 2.92
N TRP A 160 6.54 3.44 2.79
CA TRP A 160 5.93 2.76 3.93
C TRP A 160 6.94 2.46 5.04
N THR A 161 6.67 2.96 6.24
CA THR A 161 7.52 2.81 7.43
C THR A 161 6.79 2.21 8.64
N ALA A 162 5.45 2.18 8.63
CA ALA A 162 4.62 1.68 9.73
C ALA A 162 4.55 0.14 9.77
N TRP A 163 5.69 -0.52 9.92
CA TRP A 163 5.81 -1.98 10.00
C TRP A 163 5.40 -2.59 11.34
N ASP A 164 5.14 -1.75 12.34
CA ASP A 164 4.52 -2.13 13.61
C ASP A 164 3.00 -2.37 13.47
N VAL A 165 2.43 -2.03 12.31
CA VAL A 165 1.04 -2.27 11.96
C VAL A 165 0.93 -3.47 11.03
N GLU A 166 -0.04 -4.35 11.29
CA GLU A 166 -0.38 -5.44 10.36
C GLU A 166 -0.97 -4.86 9.07
N VAL A 167 -0.34 -5.15 7.93
CA VAL A 167 -0.78 -4.75 6.58
C VAL A 167 -1.45 -5.92 5.88
N ASP A 168 -2.39 -5.66 4.97
CA ASP A 168 -3.08 -6.74 4.26
C ASP A 168 -2.23 -7.29 3.10
N GLY A 169 -1.41 -6.44 2.49
CA GLY A 169 -0.46 -6.79 1.43
C GLY A 169 0.73 -5.83 1.37
N LEU A 170 1.69 -6.09 0.49
CA LEU A 170 2.83 -5.19 0.24
C LEU A 170 3.23 -5.18 -1.24
N GLU A 171 3.93 -4.12 -1.65
CA GLU A 171 4.63 -4.10 -2.93
C GLU A 171 6.03 -4.65 -2.73
N TRP A 172 6.39 -5.74 -3.39
CA TRP A 172 7.74 -6.29 -3.26
C TRP A 172 8.72 -5.61 -4.21
N ILE A 173 8.23 -4.98 -5.28
CA ILE A 173 9.02 -4.20 -6.23
C ILE A 173 8.16 -3.07 -6.76
N ASN A 174 8.79 -1.92 -6.99
CA ASN A 174 8.14 -0.72 -7.48
C ASN A 174 9.03 -0.04 -8.54
N ALA A 175 8.47 0.31 -9.70
CA ALA A 175 9.24 0.80 -10.83
C ALA A 175 9.79 2.23 -10.66
N ASP A 176 9.13 3.13 -9.90
CA ASP A 176 9.66 4.50 -9.70
C ASP A 176 10.78 4.53 -8.64
N SER A 177 10.79 3.56 -7.73
CA SER A 177 11.81 3.47 -6.69
C SER A 177 13.13 2.86 -7.20
N GLY A 178 13.07 1.91 -8.15
CA GLY A 178 14.25 1.11 -8.55
C GLY A 178 15.38 1.90 -9.23
N TRP A 179 15.08 2.98 -9.95
CA TRP A 179 16.10 3.70 -10.73
C TRP A 179 16.90 4.75 -9.95
N ARG A 180 16.46 5.12 -8.73
CA ARG A 180 16.95 6.30 -8.01
C ARG A 180 18.11 6.01 -7.05
N ASP A 181 18.33 4.75 -6.70
CA ASP A 181 19.46 4.29 -5.88
C ASP A 181 20.67 3.84 -6.73
N GLU A 182 20.57 4.00 -8.04
CA GLU A 182 21.56 3.53 -9.01
C GLU A 182 22.77 4.45 -9.18
N SER A 183 23.91 3.84 -9.50
CA SER A 183 25.13 4.61 -9.79
C SER A 183 24.92 5.53 -11.01
N GLY A 184 25.56 6.71 -11.03
CA GLY A 184 25.42 7.67 -12.13
C GLY A 184 25.75 7.09 -13.52
N LEU A 185 26.59 6.04 -13.58
CA LEU A 185 26.91 5.33 -14.82
C LEU A 185 25.77 4.40 -15.28
N ALA A 186 25.10 3.71 -14.36
CA ALA A 186 23.93 2.86 -14.66
C ALA A 186 22.76 3.72 -15.15
N LEU A 187 22.52 4.86 -14.49
CA LEU A 187 21.51 5.83 -14.92
C LEU A 187 21.82 6.41 -16.32
N ALA A 188 23.08 6.80 -16.57
CA ALA A 188 23.48 7.29 -17.89
C ALA A 188 23.27 6.24 -19.00
N ARG A 189 23.55 4.96 -18.71
CA ARG A 189 23.28 3.85 -19.64
C ARG A 189 21.79 3.66 -19.89
N ALA A 190 20.97 3.69 -18.85
CA ALA A 190 19.52 3.59 -18.98
C ALA A 190 18.97 4.74 -19.84
N VAL A 191 19.38 5.98 -19.60
CA VAL A 191 18.97 7.14 -20.41
C VAL A 191 19.37 7.00 -21.87
N LEU A 192 20.62 6.61 -22.15
CA LEU A 192 21.11 6.42 -23.53
C LEU A 192 20.38 5.29 -24.28
N SER A 193 19.99 4.23 -23.56
CA SER A 193 19.29 3.08 -24.14
C SER A 193 17.77 3.20 -24.13
N PHE A 194 17.20 4.13 -23.34
CA PHE A 194 15.76 4.31 -23.19
C PHE A 194 15.08 4.56 -24.53
N GLY A 195 15.66 5.38 -25.40
CA GLY A 195 15.10 5.67 -26.73
C GLY A 195 15.06 4.46 -27.68
N LEU A 196 15.78 3.38 -27.38
CA LEU A 196 15.87 2.18 -28.20
C LEU A 196 15.09 1.00 -27.61
N ARG A 197 15.23 0.79 -26.29
CA ARG A 197 14.55 -0.30 -25.56
C ARG A 197 14.09 0.18 -24.17
N PRO A 198 13.01 0.98 -24.10
CA PRO A 198 12.54 1.60 -22.85
C PRO A 198 12.35 0.60 -21.70
N ALA A 199 11.59 -0.48 -21.93
CA ALA A 199 11.26 -1.45 -20.89
C ALA A 199 12.48 -2.23 -20.40
N ALA A 200 13.40 -2.59 -21.30
CA ALA A 200 14.63 -3.28 -20.92
C ALA A 200 15.61 -2.34 -20.20
N ALA A 201 15.62 -1.05 -20.55
CA ALA A 201 16.37 -0.03 -19.83
C ALA A 201 15.84 0.18 -18.40
N MET A 202 14.52 0.14 -18.20
CA MET A 202 13.91 0.17 -16.87
C MET A 202 14.23 -1.10 -16.08
N ALA A 203 14.09 -2.27 -16.70
CA ALA A 203 14.38 -3.55 -16.03
C ALA A 203 15.84 -3.67 -15.59
N ALA A 204 16.78 -3.08 -16.35
CA ALA A 204 18.20 -3.08 -16.03
C ALA A 204 18.54 -2.34 -14.72
N LEU A 205 17.62 -1.53 -14.19
CA LEU A 205 17.74 -0.78 -12.93
C LEU A 205 17.03 -1.50 -11.78
N LEU A 206 16.48 -2.70 -12.01
CA LEU A 206 15.83 -3.47 -10.97
C LEU A 206 16.87 -4.31 -10.22
N ASP A 207 16.89 -4.14 -8.90
CA ASP A 207 17.62 -4.98 -7.97
C ASP A 207 16.67 -5.92 -7.22
N ARG A 208 17.24 -7.00 -6.66
CA ARG A 208 16.51 -7.84 -5.69
C ARG A 208 16.40 -7.10 -4.35
N PRO A 209 15.19 -6.78 -3.87
CA PRO A 209 14.98 -6.08 -2.60
C PRO A 209 15.12 -7.06 -1.43
N THR A 210 16.37 -7.35 -1.06
CA THR A 210 16.69 -8.47 -0.16
C THR A 210 16.12 -8.28 1.25
N ASP A 211 16.20 -7.06 1.79
CA ASP A 211 15.70 -6.76 3.14
C ASP A 211 14.16 -6.80 3.22
N LEU A 212 13.49 -6.28 2.18
CA LEU A 212 12.04 -6.34 2.07
C LEU A 212 11.53 -7.78 1.89
N LEU A 213 12.19 -8.59 1.04
CA LEU A 213 11.83 -10.00 0.89
C LEU A 213 12.02 -10.76 2.20
N ALA A 214 13.09 -10.51 2.94
CA ALA A 214 13.31 -11.12 4.25
C ALA A 214 12.23 -10.71 5.26
N ARG A 215 11.81 -9.43 5.26
CA ARG A 215 10.67 -8.95 6.06
C ARG A 215 9.39 -9.66 5.68
N TRP A 216 9.10 -9.76 4.38
CA TRP A 216 7.91 -10.44 3.88
C TRP A 216 7.87 -11.92 4.28
N ASP A 217 8.99 -12.62 4.14
CA ASP A 217 9.13 -14.02 4.55
C ASP A 217 8.90 -14.19 6.06
N ALA A 218 9.31 -13.23 6.90
CA ALA A 218 9.04 -13.23 8.34
C ALA A 218 7.57 -12.96 8.67
N MET A 219 6.92 -12.03 7.98
CA MET A 219 5.49 -11.73 8.16
C MET A 219 4.60 -12.92 7.78
N GLY A 220 4.98 -13.67 6.74
CA GLY A 220 4.25 -14.85 6.29
C GLY A 220 4.08 -15.93 7.37
N ALA A 221 4.95 -15.94 8.39
CA ALA A 221 4.88 -16.91 9.47
C ALA A 221 3.71 -16.67 10.43
N THR A 222 3.20 -15.44 10.52
CA THR A 222 2.11 -15.06 11.43
C THR A 222 0.81 -14.71 10.72
N GLN A 223 0.87 -14.28 9.46
CA GLN A 223 -0.28 -13.84 8.68
C GLN A 223 -0.08 -14.08 7.18
N SER A 224 -1.19 -14.15 6.44
CA SER A 224 -1.13 -14.20 4.98
C SER A 224 -1.02 -12.80 4.39
N VAL A 225 0.08 -12.52 3.70
CA VAL A 225 0.39 -11.19 3.11
C VAL A 225 0.73 -11.38 1.64
N PRO A 226 -0.18 -11.12 0.70
CA PRO A 226 0.12 -11.08 -0.71
C PRO A 226 1.15 -10.00 -1.03
N ALA A 227 2.08 -10.32 -1.92
CA ALA A 227 2.98 -9.36 -2.54
C ALA A 227 2.62 -9.16 -4.02
N LEU A 228 2.70 -7.92 -4.47
CA LEU A 228 2.46 -7.52 -5.86
C LEU A 228 3.59 -6.61 -6.38
N ALA A 229 3.78 -6.55 -7.70
CA ALA A 229 4.73 -5.63 -8.34
C ALA A 229 4.05 -4.36 -8.87
N ALA A 230 4.43 -3.20 -8.33
CA ALA A 230 3.77 -1.92 -8.58
C ALA A 230 4.39 -1.17 -9.75
N ALA A 231 3.58 -0.83 -10.75
CA ALA A 231 4.07 -0.07 -11.90
C ALA A 231 4.41 1.38 -11.52
N ASP A 232 3.70 1.93 -10.53
CA ASP A 232 3.82 3.30 -10.01
C ASP A 232 3.92 4.36 -11.11
N ALA A 233 3.11 4.14 -12.15
CA ALA A 233 3.28 4.80 -13.42
C ALA A 233 2.59 6.16 -13.40
N HIS A 234 3.40 7.21 -13.46
CA HIS A 234 2.96 8.60 -13.56
C HIS A 234 3.13 9.19 -14.96
N ALA A 235 4.03 8.60 -15.77
CA ALA A 235 4.53 9.20 -16.99
C ALA A 235 4.90 10.68 -16.79
N ARG A 236 5.58 10.96 -15.68
CA ARG A 236 5.94 12.32 -15.26
C ARG A 236 7.26 12.30 -14.51
N LEU A 237 8.30 12.84 -15.12
CA LEU A 237 9.57 13.12 -14.47
C LEU A 237 9.70 14.63 -14.24
N GLY A 238 9.52 15.06 -12.99
CA GLY A 238 9.77 16.43 -12.56
C GLY A 238 11.26 16.74 -12.49
N LEU A 239 11.70 17.85 -13.10
CA LEU A 239 13.11 18.28 -13.09
C LEU A 239 13.57 18.86 -11.73
N ARG A 240 12.62 19.19 -10.84
CA ARG A 240 12.80 19.64 -9.45
C ARG A 240 11.60 19.21 -8.61
N GLN A 241 11.58 17.95 -8.17
CA GLN A 241 10.48 17.44 -7.36
C GLN A 241 10.80 17.64 -5.86
N GLU A 242 10.14 18.60 -5.21
CA GLU A 242 10.30 18.90 -3.77
C GLU A 242 9.10 18.44 -2.92
N THR A 243 7.93 18.19 -3.53
CA THR A 243 6.69 17.78 -2.84
C THR A 243 5.91 16.74 -3.66
N ASP A 244 5.01 16.00 -3.00
CA ASP A 244 4.16 14.97 -3.61
C ASP A 244 2.69 15.16 -3.15
N PRO A 245 1.69 15.25 -4.06
CA PRO A 245 1.80 15.15 -5.53
C PRO A 245 2.68 16.24 -6.15
N ASP A 246 3.40 15.89 -7.23
CA ASP A 246 4.26 16.85 -7.93
C ASP A 246 3.42 17.95 -8.58
N VAL A 247 3.55 19.18 -8.09
CA VAL A 247 2.88 20.37 -8.64
C VAL A 247 3.73 21.12 -9.68
N SER A 248 4.87 20.58 -10.09
CA SER A 248 5.79 21.25 -11.02
C SER A 248 5.21 21.37 -12.44
N ALA A 249 5.17 22.60 -12.97
CA ALA A 249 4.62 22.89 -14.31
C ALA A 249 5.47 22.33 -15.47
N LEU A 250 6.76 22.07 -15.25
CA LEU A 250 7.66 21.47 -16.24
C LEU A 250 7.93 20.00 -15.89
N HIS A 251 7.40 19.10 -16.70
CA HIS A 251 7.63 17.66 -16.59
C HIS A 251 7.95 17.05 -17.96
N LEU A 252 8.73 15.97 -17.96
CA LEU A 252 8.93 15.13 -19.13
C LEU A 252 8.01 13.90 -19.02
N PRO A 253 7.31 13.48 -20.09
CA PRO A 253 6.41 12.34 -20.06
C PRO A 253 7.17 11.00 -20.12
N LEU A 254 8.14 10.82 -19.23
CA LEU A 254 9.08 9.70 -19.19
C LEU A 254 9.22 9.21 -17.74
N PRO A 255 9.31 7.89 -17.50
CA PRO A 255 9.00 6.82 -18.45
C PRO A 255 7.49 6.79 -18.74
N GLY A 256 7.10 6.66 -20.01
CA GLY A 256 5.68 6.56 -20.38
C GLY A 256 5.01 5.28 -19.84
N TYR A 257 3.68 5.28 -19.79
CA TYR A 257 2.88 4.14 -19.29
C TYR A 257 3.19 2.81 -19.99
N GLU A 258 3.27 2.79 -21.32
CA GLU A 258 3.51 1.54 -22.07
C GLU A 258 4.88 0.90 -21.76
N PRO A 259 6.00 1.62 -21.76
CA PRO A 259 7.27 1.11 -21.23
C PRO A 259 7.15 0.48 -19.84
N ALA A 260 6.50 1.13 -18.88
CA ALA A 260 6.32 0.59 -17.53
C ALA A 260 5.55 -0.74 -17.55
N PHE A 261 4.45 -0.81 -18.32
CA PHE A 261 3.63 -2.02 -18.51
C PHE A 261 4.33 -3.16 -19.27
N ARG A 262 5.41 -2.85 -19.99
CA ARG A 262 6.27 -3.83 -20.68
C ARG A 262 7.46 -4.27 -19.82
N THR A 263 7.77 -3.59 -18.71
CA THR A 263 8.88 -3.95 -17.81
C THR A 263 8.54 -5.18 -16.99
N PHE A 264 7.40 -5.18 -16.32
CA PHE A 264 6.88 -6.31 -15.55
C PHE A 264 5.36 -6.27 -15.48
N SER A 265 4.78 -7.38 -15.05
CA SER A 265 3.33 -7.51 -14.86
C SER A 265 2.99 -8.47 -13.73
N ASN A 266 1.77 -8.33 -13.21
CA ASN A 266 1.17 -9.28 -12.27
C ASN A 266 0.27 -10.23 -13.04
N HIS A 267 0.50 -11.52 -12.87
CA HIS A 267 -0.32 -12.60 -13.42
C HIS A 267 -1.23 -13.10 -12.32
N VAL A 268 -2.54 -12.96 -12.51
CA VAL A 268 -3.56 -13.37 -11.55
C VAL A 268 -4.16 -14.70 -12.00
N VAL A 269 -4.15 -15.68 -11.11
CA VAL A 269 -4.68 -17.03 -11.36
C VAL A 269 -6.17 -17.05 -11.04
N LEU A 270 -6.97 -17.43 -12.01
CA LEU A 270 -8.44 -17.43 -11.92
C LEU A 270 -8.99 -18.85 -12.04
N ASP A 271 -10.17 -19.06 -11.46
CA ASP A 271 -10.91 -20.32 -11.62
C ASP A 271 -11.53 -20.46 -13.02
N GLN A 272 -11.87 -19.33 -13.64
CA GLN A 272 -12.45 -19.24 -14.98
C GLN A 272 -11.88 -18.01 -15.71
N PRO A 273 -11.85 -18.02 -17.06
CA PRO A 273 -11.51 -16.83 -17.84
C PRO A 273 -12.46 -15.66 -17.55
N LEU A 274 -11.98 -14.43 -17.81
CA LEU A 274 -12.83 -13.23 -17.74
C LEU A 274 -13.97 -13.32 -18.77
N THR A 275 -15.13 -12.80 -18.37
CA THR A 275 -16.38 -12.93 -19.11
C THR A 275 -16.64 -11.77 -20.07
N GLY A 276 -15.98 -10.62 -19.86
CA GLY A 276 -16.26 -9.35 -20.51
C GLY A 276 -17.21 -8.45 -19.70
N ASP A 277 -17.71 -8.90 -18.55
CA ASP A 277 -18.54 -8.11 -17.64
C ASP A 277 -17.66 -7.36 -16.63
N GLY A 278 -17.50 -6.06 -16.82
CA GLY A 278 -16.58 -5.21 -16.06
C GLY A 278 -16.69 -5.38 -14.54
N PRO A 279 -17.84 -5.12 -13.90
CA PRO A 279 -18.01 -5.29 -12.46
C PRO A 279 -17.76 -6.72 -11.95
N ALA A 280 -18.26 -7.75 -12.63
CA ALA A 280 -18.11 -9.14 -12.21
C ALA A 280 -16.64 -9.60 -12.32
N ASP A 281 -16.00 -9.30 -13.44
CA ASP A 281 -14.61 -9.64 -13.71
C ASP A 281 -13.66 -8.89 -12.77
N ALA A 282 -13.95 -7.62 -12.45
CA ALA A 282 -13.18 -6.85 -11.47
C ALA A 282 -13.28 -7.46 -10.06
N ALA A 283 -14.47 -7.93 -9.65
CA ALA A 283 -14.64 -8.59 -8.36
C ALA A 283 -13.81 -9.88 -8.28
N VAL A 284 -13.75 -10.65 -9.37
CA VAL A 284 -12.95 -11.89 -9.47
C VAL A 284 -11.45 -11.56 -9.40
N VAL A 285 -10.96 -10.58 -10.17
CA VAL A 285 -9.55 -10.15 -10.15
C VAL A 285 -9.14 -9.63 -8.78
N LEU A 286 -9.92 -8.73 -8.18
CA LEU A 286 -9.65 -8.18 -6.85
C LEU A 286 -9.65 -9.28 -5.78
N THR A 287 -10.59 -10.23 -5.84
CA THR A 287 -10.63 -11.35 -4.89
C THR A 287 -9.37 -12.22 -5.00
N ALA A 288 -8.94 -12.56 -6.21
CA ALA A 288 -7.73 -13.35 -6.42
C ALA A 288 -6.47 -12.62 -5.93
N LEU A 289 -6.33 -11.31 -6.19
CA LEU A 289 -5.24 -10.49 -5.67
C LEU A 289 -5.23 -10.45 -4.13
N LYS A 290 -6.38 -10.16 -3.51
CA LYS A 290 -6.53 -10.16 -2.03
C LYS A 290 -6.22 -11.51 -1.39
N GLN A 291 -6.42 -12.60 -2.13
CA GLN A 291 -6.10 -13.96 -1.68
C GLN A 291 -4.63 -14.34 -1.91
N GLY A 292 -3.85 -13.56 -2.67
CA GLY A 292 -2.48 -13.92 -3.04
C GLY A 292 -2.39 -14.93 -4.18
N ARG A 293 -3.45 -15.08 -4.98
CA ARG A 293 -3.48 -15.95 -6.17
C ARG A 293 -2.83 -15.26 -7.36
N SER A 294 -1.59 -14.82 -7.20
CA SER A 294 -0.85 -14.11 -8.23
C SER A 294 0.65 -14.36 -8.16
N PHE A 295 1.33 -14.11 -9.26
CA PHE A 295 2.78 -14.07 -9.36
C PHE A 295 3.21 -12.90 -10.25
N THR A 296 4.44 -12.43 -10.10
CA THR A 296 5.02 -11.37 -10.92
C THR A 296 5.94 -11.97 -11.98
N VAL A 297 5.93 -11.41 -13.18
CA VAL A 297 6.91 -11.67 -14.25
C VAL A 297 7.60 -10.36 -14.63
N VAL A 298 8.93 -10.36 -14.67
CA VAL A 298 9.72 -9.27 -15.26
C VAL A 298 9.80 -9.49 -16.77
N ASP A 299 8.73 -9.09 -17.46
CA ASP A 299 8.52 -9.31 -18.90
C ASP A 299 9.64 -8.80 -19.79
N ALA A 300 10.34 -7.76 -19.37
CA ALA A 300 11.48 -7.21 -20.11
C ALA A 300 12.73 -8.13 -20.11
N LEU A 301 12.79 -9.15 -19.24
CA LEU A 301 13.83 -10.19 -19.27
C LEU A 301 13.40 -11.37 -20.15
N ALA A 302 12.19 -11.89 -19.94
CA ALA A 302 11.61 -12.93 -20.78
C ALA A 302 10.07 -12.92 -20.71
N THR A 303 9.40 -13.22 -21.84
CA THR A 303 7.93 -13.17 -21.95
C THR A 303 7.40 -14.11 -23.05
N PRO A 304 6.17 -14.66 -22.93
CA PRO A 304 5.31 -14.66 -21.76
C PRO A 304 5.82 -15.60 -20.66
N GLY A 305 5.93 -15.12 -19.42
CA GLY A 305 6.22 -15.98 -18.28
C GLY A 305 4.99 -16.79 -17.86
N GLY A 306 5.15 -18.10 -17.69
CA GLY A 306 4.11 -18.98 -17.18
C GLY A 306 4.55 -19.70 -15.92
N LEU A 307 3.68 -19.74 -14.91
CA LEU A 307 3.86 -20.50 -13.67
C LEU A 307 2.56 -21.22 -13.31
N GLU A 308 2.71 -22.49 -12.93
CA GLU A 308 1.77 -23.18 -12.07
C GLU A 308 2.50 -23.61 -10.81
N PHE A 309 1.97 -23.24 -9.63
CA PHE A 309 2.54 -23.63 -8.34
C PHE A 309 1.42 -24.11 -7.42
N THR A 310 1.50 -25.38 -7.03
CA THR A 310 0.46 -26.05 -6.24
C THR A 310 1.07 -26.89 -5.12
N ALA A 311 0.27 -27.10 -4.07
CA ALA A 311 0.52 -28.11 -3.04
C ALA A 311 -0.65 -29.10 -3.02
N THR A 312 -0.37 -30.39 -3.04
CA THR A 312 -1.39 -31.44 -3.00
C THR A 312 -1.20 -32.32 -1.77
N GLY A 313 -2.28 -32.62 -1.05
CA GLY A 313 -2.25 -33.41 0.19
C GLY A 313 -3.66 -33.72 0.69
N ALA A 314 -3.88 -34.90 1.27
CA ALA A 314 -5.19 -35.39 1.71
C ALA A 314 -6.36 -35.17 0.70
N GLY A 315 -6.10 -35.33 -0.60
CA GLY A 315 -7.12 -35.15 -1.65
C GLY A 315 -7.52 -33.69 -1.92
N ARG A 316 -6.78 -32.72 -1.39
CA ARG A 316 -6.95 -31.28 -1.67
C ARG A 316 -5.75 -30.73 -2.44
N THR A 317 -6.01 -29.74 -3.28
CA THR A 317 -5.00 -28.93 -3.95
C THR A 317 -5.10 -27.49 -3.46
N ALA A 318 -3.99 -26.95 -2.96
CA ALA A 318 -3.83 -25.54 -2.60
C ALA A 318 -2.99 -24.84 -3.68
N ARG A 319 -3.33 -23.59 -3.99
CA ARG A 319 -2.59 -22.72 -4.90
C ARG A 319 -1.85 -21.64 -4.13
N MET A 320 -1.09 -20.81 -4.84
CA MET A 320 -0.51 -19.57 -4.28
C MET A 320 -1.57 -18.77 -3.52
N GLY A 321 -1.23 -18.35 -2.30
CA GLY A 321 -2.13 -17.65 -1.38
C GLY A 321 -2.99 -18.55 -0.50
N ASP A 322 -3.17 -19.83 -0.85
CA ASP A 322 -3.94 -20.80 -0.05
C ASP A 322 -3.06 -21.47 1.01
N SER A 323 -3.73 -22.14 1.97
CA SER A 323 -3.07 -22.99 2.97
C SER A 323 -3.47 -24.46 2.84
N ILE A 324 -2.55 -25.33 3.21
CA ILE A 324 -2.75 -26.78 3.29
C ILE A 324 -2.21 -27.33 4.61
N SER A 325 -2.93 -28.29 5.20
CA SER A 325 -2.47 -28.97 6.40
C SER A 325 -1.22 -29.80 6.11
N MET A 326 -0.28 -29.84 7.05
CA MET A 326 0.90 -30.68 6.91
C MET A 326 0.57 -32.12 7.32
N ASP A 327 0.47 -33.01 6.33
CA ASP A 327 0.43 -34.46 6.52
C ASP A 327 1.65 -35.11 5.82
N ARG A 328 1.84 -36.43 6.00
CA ARG A 328 2.99 -37.15 5.42
C ARG A 328 2.95 -37.27 3.88
N GLY A 329 1.90 -36.78 3.23
CA GLY A 329 1.66 -36.90 1.79
C GLY A 329 1.65 -35.59 1.03
N VAL A 330 1.96 -34.45 1.66
CA VAL A 330 2.00 -33.17 0.95
C VAL A 330 3.09 -33.18 -0.11
N GLU A 331 2.75 -32.76 -1.33
CA GLU A 331 3.66 -32.60 -2.46
C GLU A 331 3.48 -31.21 -3.05
N LEU A 332 4.56 -30.42 -3.04
CA LEU A 332 4.68 -29.14 -3.73
C LEU A 332 5.16 -29.39 -5.16
N ARG A 333 4.46 -28.84 -6.14
CA ARG A 333 4.79 -28.94 -7.57
C ARG A 333 4.78 -27.57 -8.21
N ALA A 334 5.87 -27.23 -8.88
CA ALA A 334 6.01 -26.03 -9.68
C ALA A 334 6.36 -26.38 -11.12
N ARG A 335 5.64 -25.81 -12.10
CA ARG A 335 5.94 -25.88 -13.53
C ARG A 335 6.11 -24.46 -14.08
N VAL A 336 7.21 -24.22 -14.77
CA VAL A 336 7.53 -22.90 -15.33
C VAL A 336 7.81 -23.03 -16.82
N SER A 337 7.28 -22.09 -17.61
CA SER A 337 7.66 -21.94 -19.01
C SER A 337 8.62 -20.76 -19.15
N GLY A 338 9.92 -21.04 -19.06
CA GLY A 338 10.99 -20.04 -19.11
C GLY A 338 12.01 -20.32 -20.21
N PRO A 339 12.91 -19.36 -20.50
CA PRO A 339 13.97 -19.56 -21.48
C PRO A 339 14.98 -20.62 -21.01
N SER A 340 15.80 -21.11 -21.94
CA SER A 340 16.90 -22.03 -21.60
C SER A 340 17.85 -21.42 -20.56
N GLY A 341 18.26 -22.23 -19.59
CA GLY A 341 19.09 -21.81 -18.46
C GLY A 341 18.32 -21.18 -17.30
N THR A 342 16.98 -21.20 -17.33
CA THR A 342 16.15 -20.79 -16.18
C THR A 342 16.41 -21.71 -14.99
N THR A 343 16.62 -21.15 -13.80
CA THR A 343 16.70 -21.91 -12.55
C THR A 343 15.51 -21.62 -11.66
N LEU A 344 14.93 -22.67 -11.08
CA LEU A 344 13.84 -22.62 -10.12
C LEU A 344 14.37 -22.79 -8.71
N ARG A 345 14.00 -21.89 -7.80
CA ARG A 345 14.40 -21.90 -6.40
C ARG A 345 13.15 -21.93 -5.53
N LEU A 346 12.98 -23.02 -4.80
CA LEU A 346 11.95 -23.14 -3.76
C LEU A 346 12.54 -22.68 -2.43
N LEU A 347 11.94 -21.64 -1.84
CA LEU A 347 12.30 -21.10 -0.54
C LEU A 347 11.22 -21.47 0.48
N ARG A 348 11.65 -21.74 1.72
CA ARG A 348 10.81 -21.87 2.91
C ARG A 348 11.24 -20.82 3.92
N ASN A 349 10.34 -19.94 4.32
CA ASN A 349 10.63 -18.85 5.25
C ASN A 349 11.92 -18.08 4.86
N GLY A 350 12.06 -17.79 3.56
CA GLY A 350 13.24 -17.12 2.99
C GLY A 350 14.51 -17.98 2.83
N SER A 351 14.54 -19.21 3.32
CA SER A 351 15.67 -20.13 3.19
C SER A 351 15.51 -21.08 2.00
N LEU A 352 16.56 -21.25 1.19
CA LEU A 352 16.53 -22.16 0.04
C LEU A 352 16.34 -23.61 0.49
N VAL A 353 15.32 -24.28 -0.03
CA VAL A 353 15.03 -25.71 0.19
C VAL A 353 15.55 -26.54 -0.97
N GLN A 354 15.26 -26.12 -2.20
CA GLN A 354 15.67 -26.83 -3.41
C GLN A 354 15.89 -25.85 -4.57
N GLU A 355 16.88 -26.16 -5.40
CA GLU A 355 17.16 -25.48 -6.66
C GLU A 355 17.25 -26.50 -7.79
N THR A 356 16.73 -26.18 -8.97
CA THR A 356 16.83 -27.00 -10.18
C THR A 356 16.91 -26.13 -11.43
N SER A 357 17.53 -26.64 -12.49
CA SER A 357 17.51 -26.04 -13.84
C SER A 357 16.47 -26.67 -14.76
N GLU A 358 15.71 -27.65 -14.24
CA GLU A 358 14.58 -28.26 -14.95
C GLU A 358 13.38 -27.31 -14.97
N ALA A 359 12.52 -27.45 -15.98
CA ALA A 359 11.27 -26.67 -16.09
C ALA A 359 10.21 -27.06 -15.03
N GLU A 360 10.45 -28.14 -14.30
CA GLU A 360 9.57 -28.69 -13.28
C GLU A 360 10.34 -28.99 -11.99
N LEU A 361 9.73 -28.66 -10.86
CA LEU A 361 10.23 -28.93 -9.52
C LEU A 361 9.12 -29.61 -8.70
N VAL A 362 9.46 -30.76 -8.10
CA VAL A 362 8.55 -31.54 -7.23
C VAL A 362 9.26 -31.80 -5.91
N VAL A 363 8.64 -31.39 -4.80
CA VAL A 363 9.22 -31.46 -3.45
C VAL A 363 8.19 -31.95 -2.46
N ARG A 364 8.56 -32.89 -1.59
CA ARG A 364 7.76 -33.25 -0.42
C ARG A 364 8.29 -32.47 0.79
N PRO A 365 7.58 -31.42 1.25
CA PRO A 365 8.05 -30.64 2.38
C PRO A 365 8.15 -31.50 3.65
N SER A 366 9.27 -31.37 4.37
CA SER A 366 9.49 -32.04 5.67
C SER A 366 8.88 -31.30 6.84
N ASP A 367 8.61 -30.01 6.69
CA ASP A 367 8.29 -29.11 7.78
C ASP A 367 7.24 -28.08 7.39
N ALA A 368 6.54 -27.52 8.39
CA ALA A 368 5.60 -26.45 8.17
C ALA A 368 6.33 -25.14 7.84
N GLY A 369 5.71 -24.30 7.03
CA GLY A 369 6.26 -22.99 6.67
C GLY A 369 5.58 -22.33 5.49
N VAL A 370 6.12 -21.19 5.14
CA VAL A 370 5.73 -20.36 4.01
C VAL A 370 6.62 -20.73 2.83
N TYR A 371 6.04 -21.33 1.80
CA TYR A 371 6.79 -21.81 0.64
C TYR A 371 6.58 -20.89 -0.55
N ARG A 372 7.66 -20.33 -1.09
CA ARG A 372 7.64 -19.43 -2.24
C ARG A 372 8.63 -19.90 -3.31
N LEU A 373 8.24 -19.76 -4.56
CA LEU A 373 9.08 -20.02 -5.73
C LEU A 373 9.64 -18.72 -6.32
N GLU A 374 10.93 -18.75 -6.66
CA GLU A 374 11.59 -17.80 -7.55
C GLU A 374 12.08 -18.52 -8.81
N ALA A 375 11.91 -17.90 -9.98
CA ALA A 375 12.61 -18.31 -11.19
C ALA A 375 13.60 -17.23 -11.61
N ARG A 376 14.80 -17.64 -12.03
CA ARG A 376 15.86 -16.73 -12.48
C ARG A 376 16.28 -17.08 -13.90
N THR A 377 16.46 -16.06 -14.72
CA THR A 377 17.02 -16.20 -16.06
C THR A 377 18.50 -15.82 -16.06
N PRO A 378 19.32 -16.40 -16.95
CA PRO A 378 20.71 -15.97 -17.12
C PRO A 378 20.78 -14.48 -17.48
N GLY A 379 21.72 -13.74 -16.89
CA GLY A 379 21.94 -12.33 -17.20
C GLY A 379 20.89 -11.37 -16.64
N ALA A 380 20.06 -11.80 -15.70
CA ALA A 380 19.17 -10.89 -14.96
C ALA A 380 19.99 -9.77 -14.26
N PRO A 381 19.51 -8.52 -14.28
CA PRO A 381 20.20 -7.37 -13.70
C PRO A 381 20.18 -7.41 -12.17
N GLY A 382 21.05 -6.58 -11.58
CA GLY A 382 21.15 -6.36 -10.15
C GLY A 382 22.12 -7.27 -9.41
N VAL A 383 22.54 -6.84 -8.21
CA VAL A 383 23.44 -7.61 -7.32
C VAL A 383 22.93 -7.54 -5.87
N PRO A 384 22.18 -8.54 -5.38
CA PRO A 384 21.83 -9.80 -6.05
C PRO A 384 20.83 -9.62 -7.20
N ALA A 385 20.91 -10.51 -8.20
CA ALA A 385 20.06 -10.42 -9.38
C ALA A 385 18.56 -10.51 -9.04
N VAL A 386 17.76 -9.63 -9.67
CA VAL A 386 16.31 -9.63 -9.56
C VAL A 386 15.74 -10.96 -10.09
N PRO A 387 14.78 -11.60 -9.39
CA PRO A 387 14.12 -12.78 -9.94
C PRO A 387 13.33 -12.39 -11.19
N TRP A 388 13.40 -13.23 -12.23
CA TRP A 388 12.57 -13.04 -13.41
C TRP A 388 11.09 -13.31 -13.09
N LEU A 389 10.83 -14.32 -12.26
CA LEU A 389 9.49 -14.65 -11.77
C LEU A 389 9.49 -14.77 -10.25
N LEU A 390 8.47 -14.20 -9.62
CA LEU A 390 8.24 -14.30 -8.18
C LEU A 390 6.80 -14.74 -7.90
N SER A 391 6.62 -15.86 -7.21
CA SER A 391 5.29 -16.32 -6.78
C SER A 391 4.87 -15.70 -5.45
N ASN A 392 3.56 -15.60 -5.21
CA ASN A 392 3.04 -15.55 -3.85
C ASN A 392 3.18 -16.93 -3.17
N PRO A 393 3.25 -17.00 -1.83
CA PRO A 393 3.56 -18.23 -1.14
C PRO A 393 2.36 -19.19 -1.03
N ILE A 394 2.66 -20.47 -0.83
CA ILE A 394 1.71 -21.47 -0.30
C ILE A 394 2.04 -21.71 1.17
N TYR A 395 1.01 -21.69 2.03
CA TYR A 395 1.17 -21.87 3.47
C TYR A 395 0.98 -23.36 3.83
N VAL A 396 2.07 -24.05 4.16
CA VAL A 396 2.03 -25.49 4.50
C VAL A 396 2.12 -25.65 6.01
N GLY A 397 1.11 -26.28 6.62
CA GLY A 397 1.07 -26.53 8.06
C GLY A 397 0.87 -25.29 8.94
N LEU A 398 0.54 -24.13 8.33
CA LEU A 398 0.23 -22.89 9.04
C LEU A 398 -1.27 -22.58 8.89
N PRO A 399 -1.98 -22.20 9.98
CA PRO A 399 -3.35 -21.74 9.87
C PRO A 399 -3.38 -20.44 9.06
N ARG A 400 -4.38 -20.29 8.17
CA ARG A 400 -4.62 -19.03 7.48
C ARG A 400 -5.24 -18.05 8.47
N VAL A 401 -4.41 -17.20 9.07
CA VAL A 401 -4.89 -16.06 9.86
C VAL A 401 -4.98 -14.88 8.90
N LEU A 402 -6.17 -14.63 8.35
CA LEU A 402 -6.50 -13.28 7.89
C LEU A 402 -6.62 -12.44 9.16
N ALA A 403 -5.90 -11.31 9.23
CA ALA A 403 -5.87 -10.44 10.39
C ALA A 403 -7.30 -10.22 10.93
N ALA A 404 -7.61 -10.85 12.07
CA ALA A 404 -8.87 -10.67 12.74
C ALA A 404 -8.84 -9.28 13.39
N THR A 405 -9.91 -8.53 13.26
CA THR A 405 -10.12 -7.28 14.00
C THR A 405 -10.20 -7.61 15.49
N GLY A 406 -9.07 -7.53 16.19
CA GLY A 406 -8.97 -7.78 17.62
C GLY A 406 -9.60 -6.64 18.42
N ASP A 407 -10.84 -6.85 18.87
CA ASP A 407 -11.39 -6.16 20.02
C ASP A 407 -11.00 -6.97 21.26
N ASP A 408 -9.82 -6.67 21.81
CA ASP A 408 -9.31 -7.35 23.00
C ASP A 408 -10.12 -6.88 24.22
N GLY A 409 -11.17 -7.63 24.52
CA GLY A 409 -12.08 -7.45 25.67
C GLY A 409 -11.41 -7.63 27.03
N VAL A 410 -10.42 -6.81 27.35
CA VAL A 410 -9.85 -6.72 28.69
C VAL A 410 -10.83 -5.98 29.59
N THR A 411 -11.32 -6.66 30.61
CA THR A 411 -12.15 -6.03 31.64
C THR A 411 -11.22 -5.28 32.61
N PRO A 412 -11.34 -3.94 32.77
CA PRO A 412 -10.39 -3.17 33.55
C PRO A 412 -10.43 -3.53 35.04
N ARG A 413 -9.29 -3.46 35.72
CA ARG A 413 -9.15 -3.82 37.16
C ARG A 413 -9.53 -2.67 38.08
N SER A 414 -9.44 -1.42 37.62
CA SER A 414 -9.99 -0.25 38.29
C SER A 414 -10.44 0.80 37.27
N ARG A 415 -11.49 1.55 37.62
CA ARG A 415 -12.03 2.66 36.83
C ARG A 415 -12.11 3.89 37.71
N ILE A 416 -11.48 4.98 37.32
CA ILE A 416 -11.68 6.29 37.95
C ILE A 416 -12.34 7.18 36.89
N PRO A 417 -13.55 7.71 37.14
CA PRO A 417 -14.15 8.69 36.25
C PRO A 417 -13.18 9.86 36.06
N ALA A 418 -13.02 10.35 34.83
CA ALA A 418 -12.44 11.69 34.68
C ALA A 418 -13.29 12.63 35.56
N ARG A 419 -12.70 13.31 36.56
CA ARG A 419 -13.47 14.14 37.52
C ARG A 419 -13.99 15.41 36.84
N THR A 420 -15.02 15.26 36.01
CA THR A 420 -15.53 16.26 35.09
C THR A 420 -16.72 16.99 35.71
N THR A 421 -16.54 17.81 36.76
CA THR A 421 -17.67 18.61 37.31
C THR A 421 -18.25 19.59 36.30
N GLN A 422 -17.50 19.87 35.24
CA GLN A 422 -17.86 20.75 34.14
C GLN A 422 -17.39 20.10 32.84
N VAL A 423 -18.26 19.99 31.84
CA VAL A 423 -17.88 19.72 30.45
C VAL A 423 -18.13 21.03 29.71
N THR A 424 -17.13 21.49 28.98
CA THR A 424 -17.20 22.73 28.19
C THR A 424 -17.05 22.40 26.71
N ALA A 425 -17.62 23.25 25.86
CA ALA A 425 -17.47 23.13 24.42
C ALA A 425 -16.50 24.20 23.92
N GLU A 426 -15.50 23.79 23.15
CA GLU A 426 -14.55 24.65 22.44
C GLU A 426 -14.78 24.53 20.93
N LYS A 427 -14.45 25.59 20.19
CA LYS A 427 -14.68 25.63 18.74
C LYS A 427 -13.82 26.68 18.04
N GLY A 428 -13.53 26.45 16.77
CA GLY A 428 -12.93 27.45 15.90
C GLY A 428 -13.90 28.56 15.51
N VAL A 429 -13.37 29.59 14.84
CA VAL A 429 -14.17 30.73 14.38
C VAL A 429 -15.15 30.26 13.28
N GLY A 430 -16.44 30.43 13.53
CA GLY A 430 -17.50 29.99 12.60
C GLY A 430 -17.93 28.53 12.77
N ASP A 431 -17.26 27.78 13.64
CA ASP A 431 -17.64 26.42 13.99
C ASP A 431 -18.72 26.38 15.08
N VAL A 432 -19.33 25.22 15.26
CA VAL A 432 -20.33 24.92 16.28
C VAL A 432 -19.85 23.74 17.10
N SER A 433 -19.83 23.91 18.41
CA SER A 433 -19.69 22.84 19.39
C SER A 433 -20.67 23.14 20.53
N GLU A 434 -21.66 22.29 20.72
CA GLU A 434 -22.77 22.53 21.65
C GLU A 434 -23.13 21.28 22.44
N LEU A 435 -23.37 21.48 23.74
CA LEU A 435 -23.90 20.45 24.63
C LEU A 435 -25.43 20.42 24.54
N VAL A 436 -25.98 19.29 24.12
CA VAL A 436 -27.43 19.09 23.93
C VAL A 436 -28.08 18.44 25.16
N ALA A 437 -27.35 17.61 25.89
CA ALA A 437 -27.78 17.03 27.15
C ALA A 437 -26.56 16.74 28.04
N ALA A 438 -26.43 17.45 29.15
CA ALA A 438 -25.38 17.20 30.14
C ALA A 438 -25.93 17.55 31.54
N ARG A 439 -26.49 16.58 32.27
CA ARG A 439 -26.71 16.74 33.71
C ARG A 439 -25.50 16.20 34.44
N ILE A 440 -24.50 17.06 34.64
CA ILE A 440 -23.27 16.66 35.33
C ILE A 440 -23.53 16.80 36.84
N ALA A 441 -23.69 15.67 37.53
CA ALA A 441 -23.77 15.66 38.99
C ALA A 441 -22.40 15.99 39.64
N ASP A 442 -22.42 16.46 40.89
CA ASP A 442 -21.23 16.78 41.68
C ASP A 442 -20.25 15.59 41.70
N ALA A 443 -18.95 15.86 41.50
CA ALA A 443 -17.91 14.83 41.42
C ALA A 443 -17.71 14.02 42.70
N ARG A 444 -18.29 14.45 43.82
CA ARG A 444 -18.22 13.74 45.10
C ARG A 444 -19.24 12.58 45.22
N GLU A 445 -20.25 12.50 44.35
CA GLU A 445 -21.37 11.53 44.46
C GLU A 445 -21.40 10.46 43.34
N ARG A 446 -20.37 10.36 42.50
CA ARG A 446 -20.38 9.57 41.25
C ARG A 446 -20.41 8.05 41.42
N ARG A 447 -21.33 7.38 40.71
CA ARG A 447 -21.29 5.95 40.39
C ARG A 447 -21.17 5.78 38.88
N LEU A 448 -20.28 4.91 38.41
CA LEU A 448 -19.97 4.68 36.98
C LEU A 448 -21.16 4.18 36.13
N THR A 449 -22.17 3.56 36.74
CA THR A 449 -23.23 2.81 36.02
C THR A 449 -24.54 3.57 35.79
N ASP A 450 -24.65 4.82 36.28
CA ASP A 450 -25.91 5.59 36.24
C ASP A 450 -25.72 7.06 35.80
N GLU A 451 -24.60 7.39 35.15
CA GLU A 451 -24.33 8.74 34.65
C GLU A 451 -25.17 9.04 33.40
N PRO A 452 -25.85 10.21 33.32
CA PRO A 452 -26.55 10.59 32.10
C PRO A 452 -25.53 10.85 30.98
N PRO A 453 -25.78 10.37 29.75
CA PRO A 453 -24.87 10.56 28.63
C PRO A 453 -24.67 12.04 28.30
N ILE A 454 -23.47 12.38 27.84
CA ILE A 454 -23.12 13.66 27.26
C ILE A 454 -23.61 13.66 25.80
N GLY A 455 -24.62 14.47 25.51
CA GLY A 455 -25.04 14.78 24.15
C GLY A 455 -24.22 15.94 23.58
N TRP A 456 -23.56 15.70 22.44
CA TRP A 456 -22.72 16.66 21.74
C TRP A 456 -23.25 16.90 20.33
N ARG A 457 -23.42 18.15 19.93
CA ARG A 457 -23.68 18.55 18.54
C ARG A 457 -22.52 19.38 18.03
N PHE A 458 -22.08 19.09 16.82
CA PHE A 458 -20.99 19.83 16.18
C PHE A 458 -21.32 20.19 14.73
N ALA A 459 -20.70 21.26 14.24
CA ALA A 459 -20.69 21.64 12.84
C ALA A 459 -19.37 22.38 12.53
N LEU A 460 -18.66 21.95 11.49
CA LEU A 460 -17.49 22.65 10.98
C LEU A 460 -17.91 23.71 9.97
N ALA A 461 -17.24 24.85 9.97
CA ALA A 461 -17.46 25.91 9.00
C ALA A 461 -17.19 25.42 7.57
N ASN A 462 -17.94 25.96 6.61
CA ASN A 462 -17.72 25.70 5.19
C ASN A 462 -16.44 26.40 4.70
N GLY A 463 -15.92 25.96 3.54
CA GLY A 463 -14.81 26.61 2.85
C GLY A 463 -13.58 25.72 2.74
N MET A 464 -12.39 26.32 2.68
CA MET A 464 -11.12 25.60 2.66
C MET A 464 -10.76 25.13 4.06
N ALA A 465 -10.13 23.97 4.18
CA ALA A 465 -9.60 23.50 5.46
C ALA A 465 -8.51 24.46 5.95
N SER A 466 -8.75 25.10 7.09
CA SER A 466 -7.87 26.11 7.68
C SER A 466 -7.84 26.00 9.22
N GLY A 467 -8.02 24.79 9.75
CA GLY A 467 -8.02 24.51 11.19
C GLY A 467 -9.40 24.59 11.84
N GLN A 468 -10.49 24.38 11.10
CA GLN A 468 -11.83 24.24 11.68
C GLN A 468 -11.85 23.08 12.68
N PHE A 469 -12.47 23.31 13.83
CA PHE A 469 -12.65 22.27 14.84
C PHE A 469 -13.84 22.53 15.74
N ALA A 470 -14.38 21.44 16.26
CA ALA A 470 -15.31 21.42 17.37
C ALA A 470 -14.76 20.46 18.43
N ALA A 471 -14.75 20.86 19.69
CA ALA A 471 -14.25 20.03 20.78
C ALA A 471 -15.16 20.06 22.01
N LEU A 472 -15.16 18.95 22.73
CA LEU A 472 -15.56 18.89 24.13
C LEU A 472 -14.32 18.80 25.00
N GLN A 473 -14.26 19.64 26.02
CA GLN A 473 -13.21 19.61 27.02
C GLN A 473 -13.75 19.03 28.33
N LEU A 474 -13.04 18.04 28.83
CA LEU A 474 -13.31 17.32 30.07
C LEU A 474 -12.11 17.54 31.00
N PRO A 475 -12.21 18.43 32.00
CA PRO A 475 -11.14 18.68 32.96
C PRO A 475 -10.75 17.41 33.70
N VAL A 476 -9.45 17.22 33.89
CA VAL A 476 -8.86 16.11 34.64
C VAL A 476 -8.35 16.66 35.96
N ALA A 477 -8.66 15.97 37.06
CA ALA A 477 -8.16 16.32 38.39
C ALA A 477 -7.23 15.24 38.93
N GLY A 478 -6.02 15.64 39.31
CA GLY A 478 -4.97 14.75 39.77
C GLY A 478 -4.13 14.17 38.64
N SER A 479 -3.07 13.46 38.99
CA SER A 479 -2.15 12.85 38.04
C SER A 479 -2.78 11.63 37.36
N LEU A 480 -2.57 11.51 36.05
CA LEU A 480 -2.97 10.33 35.27
C LEU A 480 -1.91 9.22 35.26
N ALA A 481 -0.76 9.43 35.92
CA ALA A 481 0.39 8.53 35.84
C ALA A 481 0.14 7.09 36.36
N VAL A 482 -0.98 6.86 37.05
CA VAL A 482 -1.39 5.55 37.57
C VAL A 482 -2.33 4.78 36.65
N PHE A 483 -2.76 5.39 35.54
CA PHE A 483 -3.67 4.78 34.56
C PHE A 483 -2.95 4.45 33.28
N ASP A 484 -3.44 3.41 32.62
CA ASP A 484 -2.86 2.90 31.38
C ASP A 484 -3.69 3.24 30.15
N ARG A 485 -4.99 3.53 30.34
CA ARG A 485 -5.95 3.68 29.24
C ARG A 485 -7.03 4.71 29.54
N VAL A 486 -7.64 5.24 28.48
CA VAL A 486 -8.92 5.99 28.53
C VAL A 486 -9.99 5.15 27.86
N ARG A 487 -11.14 5.04 28.53
CA ARG A 487 -12.29 4.26 28.06
C ARG A 487 -13.57 5.08 28.14
N PHE A 488 -14.42 4.96 27.13
CA PHE A 488 -15.77 5.53 27.12
C PHE A 488 -16.63 4.78 26.12
N THR A 489 -17.95 4.95 26.25
CA THR A 489 -18.92 4.46 25.27
C THR A 489 -19.35 5.63 24.39
N VAL A 490 -19.45 5.40 23.08
CA VAL A 490 -19.85 6.42 22.11
C VAL A 490 -20.84 5.86 21.09
N LYS A 491 -21.77 6.72 20.68
CA LYS A 491 -22.70 6.51 19.58
C LYS A 491 -22.82 7.80 18.78
N SER A 492 -22.83 7.72 17.46
CA SER A 492 -22.97 8.87 16.55
C SER A 492 -24.17 8.68 15.63
N ALA A 493 -24.78 9.79 15.20
CA ALA A 493 -25.89 9.73 14.23
C ALA A 493 -25.44 9.26 12.83
N SER A 494 -24.16 9.44 12.51
CA SER A 494 -23.51 9.04 11.25
C SER A 494 -22.06 8.58 11.52
N PRO A 495 -21.44 7.82 10.59
CA PRO A 495 -20.03 7.49 10.70
C PRO A 495 -19.16 8.74 10.83
N VAL A 496 -18.38 8.81 11.90
CA VAL A 496 -17.45 9.92 12.17
C VAL A 496 -16.17 9.34 12.73
N ARG A 497 -15.06 9.92 12.29
CA ARG A 497 -13.77 9.75 12.96
C ARG A 497 -13.40 11.06 13.66
N ALA A 498 -13.08 10.92 14.94
CA ALA A 498 -12.79 12.01 15.85
C ALA A 498 -11.56 11.66 16.69
N TRP A 499 -11.02 12.65 17.38
CA TRP A 499 -9.87 12.51 18.24
C TRP A 499 -10.27 12.37 19.69
N VAL A 500 -9.53 11.55 20.41
CA VAL A 500 -9.31 11.71 21.84
C VAL A 500 -7.96 12.39 22.02
N GLN A 501 -7.91 13.53 22.68
CA GLN A 501 -6.67 14.27 22.94
C GLN A 501 -6.47 14.47 24.45
N LEU A 502 -5.21 14.46 24.88
CA LEU A 502 -4.78 14.90 26.20
C LEU A 502 -4.08 16.24 26.02
N ARG A 503 -4.40 17.21 26.87
CA ARG A 503 -3.81 18.55 26.85
C ARG A 503 -3.16 18.88 28.19
N ALA A 504 -2.01 19.55 28.11
CA ALA A 504 -1.21 19.97 29.26
C ALA A 504 -0.66 21.39 29.08
N GLY A 505 -0.22 21.99 30.20
CA GLY A 505 0.62 23.19 30.20
C GLY A 505 -0.11 24.45 29.76
N ALA A 506 -1.30 24.70 30.32
CA ALA A 506 -2.15 25.85 29.97
C ALA A 506 -2.44 25.91 28.46
N GLU A 507 -2.88 24.78 27.90
CA GLU A 507 -3.36 24.61 26.52
C GLU A 507 -2.29 24.54 25.42
N THR A 508 -1.01 24.41 25.76
CA THR A 508 0.07 24.49 24.77
C THR A 508 0.45 23.15 24.14
N GLU A 509 0.40 22.05 24.90
CA GLU A 509 0.84 20.74 24.44
C GLU A 509 -0.33 19.78 24.31
N ARG A 510 -0.36 19.03 23.20
CA ARG A 510 -1.43 18.06 22.91
C ARG A 510 -0.85 16.75 22.42
N TRP A 511 -1.45 15.66 22.87
CA TRP A 511 -1.23 14.32 22.32
C TRP A 511 -2.59 13.70 22.04
N GLY A 512 -2.72 12.89 21.00
CA GLY A 512 -4.01 12.29 20.69
C GLY A 512 -3.93 11.00 19.90
N ARG A 513 -5.08 10.35 19.84
CA ARG A 513 -5.36 9.20 18.99
C ARG A 513 -6.79 9.30 18.46
N THR A 514 -7.01 8.84 17.23
CA THR A 514 -8.35 8.87 16.65
C THR A 514 -9.19 7.68 17.13
N PHE A 515 -10.50 7.83 17.11
CA PHE A 515 -11.49 6.78 17.32
C PHE A 515 -12.58 6.88 16.26
N TYR A 516 -13.34 5.80 16.10
CA TYR A 516 -14.46 5.72 15.17
C TYR A 516 -15.77 5.58 15.94
N ALA A 517 -16.79 6.31 15.51
CA ALA A 517 -18.16 6.20 16.02
C ALA A 517 -19.15 6.11 14.86
N ASP A 518 -20.22 5.34 15.05
CA ASP A 518 -21.33 5.23 14.11
C ASP A 518 -22.65 5.06 14.86
N THR A 519 -23.70 4.64 14.16
CA THR A 519 -25.04 4.44 14.72
C THR A 519 -25.12 3.31 15.74
N ARG A 520 -24.08 2.49 15.87
CA ARG A 520 -23.97 1.46 16.90
C ARG A 520 -23.26 2.04 18.11
N GLU A 521 -23.70 1.61 19.29
CA GLU A 521 -22.96 1.90 20.50
C GLU A 521 -21.63 1.15 20.49
N ARG A 522 -20.53 1.86 20.75
CA ARG A 522 -19.16 1.34 20.69
C ARG A 522 -18.43 1.68 21.97
N VAL A 523 -17.65 0.71 22.47
CA VAL A 523 -16.67 0.96 23.51
C VAL A 523 -15.38 1.42 22.83
N VAL A 524 -14.94 2.62 23.16
CA VAL A 524 -13.61 3.13 22.82
C VAL A 524 -12.72 2.85 24.02
N ASP A 525 -11.63 2.12 23.79
CA ASP A 525 -10.66 1.78 24.84
C ASP A 525 -9.24 1.95 24.30
N LEU A 526 -8.59 3.07 24.63
CA LEU A 526 -7.31 3.48 24.04
C LEU A 526 -6.18 3.50 25.07
N PRO A 527 -5.05 2.82 24.81
CA PRO A 527 -3.87 2.93 25.68
C PRO A 527 -3.30 4.35 25.63
N LEU A 528 -3.07 4.97 26.78
CA LEU A 528 -2.51 6.34 26.86
C LEU A 528 -1.12 6.42 26.22
N ARG A 529 -0.33 5.35 26.32
CA ARG A 529 0.99 5.24 25.66
C ARG A 529 0.95 5.28 24.13
N SER A 530 -0.22 5.10 23.52
CA SER A 530 -0.39 5.12 22.06
C SER A 530 -0.75 6.49 21.50
N PHE A 531 -0.87 7.50 22.36
CA PHE A 531 -1.20 8.86 21.96
C PHE A 531 0.06 9.52 21.40
N LEU A 532 -0.06 10.10 20.21
CA LEU A 532 1.03 10.74 19.49
C LEU A 532 0.96 12.26 19.65
N PRO A 533 2.10 12.98 19.56
CA PRO A 533 2.12 14.44 19.60
C PRO A 533 1.24 15.08 18.51
N ILE A 534 0.50 16.13 18.88
CA ILE A 534 -0.27 16.98 17.97
C ILE A 534 0.31 18.39 18.04
N GLY A 535 1.13 18.73 17.03
CA GLY A 535 1.92 19.97 17.03
C GLY A 535 3.21 19.82 17.82
N ALA A 536 3.71 20.94 18.37
CA ALA A 536 4.93 20.95 19.15
C ALA A 536 4.67 20.47 20.59
N THR A 537 5.43 19.47 21.04
CA THR A 537 5.36 18.94 22.41
C THR A 537 6.76 18.76 23.00
N SER A 538 6.88 18.91 24.32
CA SER A 538 8.13 18.64 25.05
C SER A 538 8.52 17.16 25.07
N THR A 539 7.56 16.24 24.87
CA THR A 539 7.78 14.80 24.90
C THR A 539 7.03 14.09 23.78
N THR A 540 7.59 12.96 23.32
CA THR A 540 6.97 12.11 22.29
C THR A 540 5.75 11.33 22.81
N ALA A 541 5.72 11.02 24.11
CA ALA A 541 4.56 10.43 24.79
C ALA A 541 3.90 11.45 25.73
N PRO A 542 2.62 11.28 26.09
CA PRO A 542 1.94 12.20 27.00
C PRO A 542 2.60 12.27 28.37
N ALA A 543 2.86 13.47 28.87
CA ALA A 543 3.30 13.69 30.25
C ALA A 543 2.11 13.58 31.21
N LEU A 544 1.75 12.35 31.59
CA LEU A 544 0.52 12.01 32.33
C LEU A 544 0.36 12.70 33.69
N ASP A 545 1.45 13.17 34.29
CA ASP A 545 1.47 13.95 35.52
C ASP A 545 1.06 15.42 35.34
N ARG A 546 1.10 15.93 34.11
CA ARG A 546 0.81 17.32 33.76
C ARG A 546 -0.49 17.52 32.97
N ILE A 547 -1.22 16.46 32.67
CA ILE A 547 -2.47 16.55 31.89
C ILE A 547 -3.54 17.27 32.71
N ASP A 548 -4.07 18.35 32.14
CA ASP A 548 -5.15 19.15 32.73
C ASP A 548 -6.52 18.87 32.12
N SER A 549 -6.57 18.36 30.87
CA SER A 549 -7.83 18.11 30.19
C SER A 549 -7.75 16.96 29.18
N LEU A 550 -8.87 16.23 29.08
CA LEU A 550 -9.20 15.29 28.03
C LEU A 550 -10.10 16.02 27.03
N LEU A 551 -9.80 15.92 25.74
CA LEU A 551 -10.62 16.50 24.69
C LEU A 551 -11.16 15.42 23.77
N LEU A 552 -12.40 15.61 23.33
CA LEU A 552 -12.97 14.93 22.18
C LEU A 552 -13.07 15.94 21.06
N VAL A 553 -12.41 15.72 19.92
CA VAL A 553 -12.25 16.75 18.87
C VAL A 553 -12.68 16.20 17.52
N VAL A 554 -13.54 16.95 16.83
CA VAL A 554 -13.84 16.79 15.41
C VAL A 554 -13.12 17.92 14.68
N ASP A 555 -12.24 17.57 13.75
CA ASP A 555 -11.44 18.51 12.96
C ASP A 555 -11.44 18.15 11.48
N THR A 556 -10.73 18.96 10.68
CA THR A 556 -10.64 18.76 9.23
C THR A 556 -9.67 17.68 8.78
N LEU A 557 -8.98 16.97 9.69
CA LEU A 557 -8.12 15.87 9.27
C LEU A 557 -8.97 14.70 8.78
N ASN A 558 -10.00 14.35 9.54
CA ASN A 558 -10.90 13.24 9.24
C ASN A 558 -12.34 13.69 9.00
N ASN A 559 -12.58 14.96 8.70
CA ASN A 559 -13.90 15.47 8.34
C ASN A 559 -13.75 16.59 7.31
N ARG A 560 -14.71 16.75 6.41
CA ARG A 560 -14.70 17.85 5.44
C ARG A 560 -15.20 19.15 6.11
N PRO A 561 -14.73 20.34 5.67
CA PRO A 561 -15.41 21.60 5.98
C PRO A 561 -16.92 21.49 5.68
N GLY A 562 -17.75 22.04 6.57
CA GLY A 562 -19.21 21.88 6.50
C GLY A 562 -19.76 20.59 7.13
N ALA A 563 -18.90 19.67 7.61
CA ALA A 563 -19.36 18.46 8.29
C ALA A 563 -20.19 18.80 9.54
N THR A 564 -21.33 18.14 9.69
CA THR A 564 -22.20 18.31 10.86
C THR A 564 -22.56 16.95 11.44
N GLY A 565 -22.82 16.91 12.74
CA GLY A 565 -23.18 15.66 13.39
C GLY A 565 -23.50 15.82 14.86
N SER A 566 -23.80 14.67 15.48
CA SER A 566 -24.03 14.58 16.91
C SER A 566 -23.54 13.26 17.46
N MET A 567 -22.97 13.30 18.66
CA MET A 567 -22.53 12.13 19.41
C MET A 567 -23.20 12.08 20.78
N THR A 568 -23.38 10.86 21.27
CA THR A 568 -23.73 10.55 22.65
C THR A 568 -22.52 9.84 23.25
N ILE A 569 -21.96 10.38 24.33
CA ILE A 569 -20.78 9.85 25.01
C ILE A 569 -21.16 9.51 26.45
N ALA A 570 -20.77 8.34 26.92
CA ALA A 570 -21.08 7.86 28.28
C ALA A 570 -19.87 7.15 28.90
N GLU A 571 -19.91 6.97 30.22
CA GLU A 571 -18.93 6.18 30.98
C GLU A 571 -17.45 6.58 30.77
N VAL A 572 -17.16 7.88 30.64
CA VAL A 572 -15.78 8.35 30.42
C VAL A 572 -14.92 8.13 31.66
N ALA A 573 -13.92 7.25 31.56
CA ALA A 573 -13.06 6.88 32.65
C ALA A 573 -11.60 6.65 32.21
N PHE A 574 -10.68 6.93 33.13
CA PHE A 574 -9.32 6.41 33.04
C PHE A 574 -9.25 5.08 33.78
N VAL A 575 -8.58 4.10 33.17
CA VAL A 575 -8.60 2.72 33.65
C VAL A 575 -7.20 2.11 33.72
N ARG A 576 -7.06 1.12 34.61
CA ARG A 576 -5.83 0.35 34.86
C ARG A 576 -6.05 -1.13 34.58
#